data_AF-A0A094WGK7-F1
#
_entry.id   AF-A0A094WGK7-F1
#
_cell.length_a   1.000
_cell.length_b   1.000
_cell.length_c   1.000
_cell.angle_alpha   90.00
_cell.angle_beta   90.00
_cell.angle_gamma   90.00
#
_symmetry.space_group_name_H-M   'P 1'
#
loop_
_entity.id
_entity.type
_entity.pdbx_description
1 polymer ?
#
loop_
_entity_poly.entity_id
_entity_poly.type
_entity_poly.pdbx_seq_one_letter_code
_entity_poly.pdbx_strand_id
1 'polypeptide(L)'
;MNLLNAEEAVQFFNSYGLKVDEKSVKEWIKDMEMKAPANKNRPMIEEDLHCYNHWCFVRGTAYEEGIDDTTKIERLVEENFLLKKEIEKLKKEQDLLEEALGMPDKLF
;
A
#
# COMPACT_ATOMS: atom_id res chain seq x y z
N MET A 1 -6.39 -2.17 30.04
CA MET A 1 -6.97 -2.94 28.93
C MET A 1 -7.44 -1.90 27.93
N ASN A 2 -6.77 -1.83 26.79
CA ASN A 2 -6.90 -0.75 25.82
C ASN A 2 -7.93 -1.20 24.76
N LEU A 3 -9.10 -0.57 24.74
CA LEU A 3 -10.20 -0.85 23.82
C LEU A 3 -9.90 -0.15 22.49
N LEU A 4 -9.90 -0.88 21.37
CA LEU A 4 -9.62 -0.37 20.02
C LEU A 4 -10.19 1.04 19.75
N ASN A 5 -9.36 2.07 19.98
CA ASN A 5 -9.64 3.46 19.69
C ASN A 5 -8.36 4.10 19.15
N ALA A 6 -8.50 5.18 18.39
CA ALA A 6 -7.40 5.71 17.61
C ALA A 6 -6.21 6.21 18.45
N GLU A 7 -6.47 6.78 19.63
CA GLU A 7 -5.40 7.27 20.51
C GLU A 7 -4.58 6.10 21.06
N GLU A 8 -5.24 5.05 21.52
CA GLU A 8 -4.58 3.85 22.02
C GLU A 8 -3.87 3.07 20.91
N ALA A 9 -4.43 3.00 19.71
CA ALA A 9 -3.79 2.39 18.55
C ALA A 9 -2.54 3.16 18.13
N VAL A 10 -2.58 4.50 18.13
CA VAL A 10 -1.40 5.34 17.86
C VAL A 10 -0.33 5.11 18.93
N GLN A 11 -0.70 5.08 20.22
CA GLN A 11 0.25 4.79 21.30
C GLN A 11 0.86 3.39 21.16
N PHE A 12 0.04 2.39 20.81
CA PHE A 12 0.48 1.02 20.57
C PHE A 12 1.48 0.96 19.41
N PHE A 13 1.15 1.55 18.26
CA PHE A 13 2.05 1.59 17.09
C PHE A 13 3.36 2.33 17.39
N ASN A 14 3.29 3.46 18.10
CA ASN A 14 4.48 4.19 18.53
C ASN A 14 5.36 3.38 19.49
N SER A 15 4.78 2.51 20.33
CA SER A 15 5.55 1.64 21.24
C SER A 15 6.40 0.59 20.50
N TYR A 16 6.00 0.23 19.27
CA TYR A 16 6.76 -0.60 18.34
C TYR A 16 7.69 0.22 17.42
N GLY A 17 7.79 1.53 17.62
CA GLY A 17 8.65 2.42 16.83
C GLY A 17 8.07 2.86 15.49
N LEU A 18 6.81 2.53 15.19
CA LEU A 18 6.11 3.01 13.99
C LEU A 18 5.58 4.42 14.22
N LYS A 19 6.09 5.39 13.47
CA LYS A 19 5.52 6.75 13.43
C LYS A 19 4.29 6.74 12.53
N VAL A 20 3.12 6.80 13.14
CA VAL A 20 1.83 6.75 12.44
C VAL A 20 1.08 8.08 12.52
N ASP A 21 0.38 8.41 11.46
CA ASP A 21 -0.51 9.57 11.42
C ASP A 21 -1.86 9.21 12.06
N GLU A 22 -2.31 10.01 13.04
CA GLU A 22 -3.53 9.73 13.80
C GLU A 22 -4.78 9.69 12.89
N LYS A 23 -4.82 10.52 11.84
CA LYS A 23 -5.94 10.51 10.89
C LYS A 23 -5.99 9.19 10.12
N SER A 24 -4.85 8.68 9.67
CA SER A 24 -4.78 7.38 8.98
C SER A 24 -5.23 6.22 9.86
N VAL A 25 -4.85 6.22 11.15
CA VAL A 25 -5.28 5.20 12.12
C VAL A 25 -6.78 5.29 12.37
N LYS A 26 -7.35 6.50 12.48
CA LYS A 26 -8.80 6.71 12.60
C LYS A 26 -9.57 6.14 11.41
N GLU A 27 -9.06 6.33 10.19
CA GLU A 27 -9.69 5.80 8.98
C GLU A 27 -9.58 4.28 8.90
N TRP A 28 -8.41 3.72 9.22
CA TRP A 28 -8.22 2.27 9.28
C TRP A 28 -9.16 1.59 10.28
N ILE A 29 -9.30 2.14 11.49
CA ILE A 29 -10.22 1.60 12.52
C ILE A 29 -11.67 1.60 12.00
N LYS A 30 -12.11 2.67 11.34
CA LYS A 30 -13.47 2.75 10.77
C LYS A 30 -13.68 1.67 9.71
N ASP A 31 -12.73 1.50 8.79
CA ASP A 31 -12.81 0.46 7.75
C ASP A 31 -12.85 -0.94 8.38
N MET A 32 -12.02 -1.18 9.40
CA MET A 32 -11.98 -2.46 10.11
C MET A 32 -13.31 -2.75 10.82
N GLU A 33 -13.89 -1.76 11.51
CA GLU A 33 -15.18 -1.89 12.21
C GLU A 33 -16.34 -2.15 11.23
N MET A 34 -16.32 -1.52 10.04
CA MET A 34 -17.32 -1.75 9.00
C MET A 34 -17.26 -3.17 8.44
N LYS A 35 -16.05 -3.71 8.25
CA LYS A 35 -15.83 -5.05 7.68
C LYS A 35 -16.05 -6.17 8.70
N ALA A 36 -15.67 -5.93 9.96
CA ALA A 36 -15.76 -6.93 11.03
C ALA A 36 -16.27 -6.29 12.33
N PRO A 37 -17.59 -6.06 12.47
CA PRO A 37 -18.17 -5.43 13.67
C PRO A 37 -17.87 -6.18 14.98
N ALA A 38 -17.62 -7.49 14.90
CA ALA A 38 -17.22 -8.32 16.04
C ALA A 38 -15.86 -7.94 16.64
N ASN A 39 -15.00 -7.24 15.89
CA ASN A 39 -13.72 -6.74 16.35
C ASN A 39 -13.82 -5.38 17.05
N LYS A 40 -15.03 -4.82 17.17
CA LYS A 40 -15.24 -3.59 17.92
C LYS A 40 -14.87 -3.79 19.38
N ASN A 41 -14.17 -2.82 19.96
CA ASN A 41 -13.80 -2.80 21.39
C ASN A 41 -12.94 -3.99 21.87
N ARG A 42 -12.19 -4.68 21.00
CA ARG A 42 -11.20 -5.67 21.46
C ARG A 42 -9.86 -5.01 21.80
N PRO A 43 -9.00 -5.68 22.59
CA PRO A 43 -7.61 -5.24 22.75
C PRO A 43 -6.83 -5.21 21.44
N MET A 44 -5.94 -4.23 21.30
CA MET A 44 -4.91 -4.23 20.27
C MET A 44 -3.97 -5.42 20.47
N ILE A 45 -3.63 -6.09 19.38
CA ILE A 45 -2.67 -7.19 19.32
C ILE A 45 -1.63 -6.90 18.24
N GLU A 46 -0.53 -7.65 18.23
CA GLU A 46 0.54 -7.45 17.25
C GLU A 46 0.06 -7.61 15.79
N GLU A 47 -0.90 -8.51 15.54
CA GLU A 47 -1.53 -8.67 14.22
C GLU A 47 -2.12 -7.35 13.68
N ASP A 48 -2.59 -6.45 14.56
CA ASP A 48 -3.12 -5.16 14.15
C ASP A 48 -2.08 -4.26 13.49
N LEU A 49 -0.81 -4.39 13.88
CA LEU A 49 0.29 -3.69 13.22
C LEU A 49 0.42 -4.15 11.77
N HIS A 50 0.35 -5.47 11.55
CA HIS A 50 0.43 -6.06 10.23
C HIS A 50 -0.80 -5.69 9.38
N CYS A 51 -2.00 -5.76 9.95
CA CYS A 51 -3.22 -5.35 9.28
C CYS A 51 -3.21 -3.87 8.91
N TYR A 52 -2.79 -2.97 9.81
CA TYR A 52 -2.65 -1.55 9.51
C TYR A 52 -1.61 -1.30 8.42
N ASN A 53 -0.43 -1.92 8.52
CA ASN A 53 0.61 -1.77 7.51
C ASN A 53 0.16 -2.27 6.14
N HIS A 54 -0.52 -3.42 6.08
CA HIS A 54 -1.08 -3.94 4.84
C HIS A 54 -2.16 -3.01 4.28
N TRP A 55 -3.07 -2.52 5.12
CA TRP A 55 -4.09 -1.56 4.72
C TRP A 55 -3.47 -0.29 4.15
N CYS A 56 -2.42 0.26 4.77
CA CYS A 56 -1.68 1.40 4.23
C CYS A 56 -1.04 1.08 2.87
N PHE A 57 -0.49 -0.12 2.69
CA PHE A 57 0.17 -0.54 1.45
C PHE A 57 -0.80 -0.64 0.28
N VAL A 58 -2.00 -1.20 0.48
CA VAL A 58 -2.96 -1.42 -0.61
C VAL A 58 -3.88 -0.23 -0.86
N ARG A 59 -3.95 0.74 0.05
CA ARG A 59 -4.85 1.89 -0.07
C ARG A 59 -4.54 2.73 -1.31
N GLY A 60 -5.58 3.04 -2.09
CA GLY A 60 -5.45 3.76 -3.36
C GLY A 60 -5.01 2.88 -4.54
N THR A 61 -4.70 1.61 -4.32
CA THR A 61 -4.30 0.67 -5.38
C THR A 61 -5.48 -0.17 -5.87
N ALA A 62 -5.30 -0.93 -6.95
CA ALA A 62 -6.28 -1.92 -7.38
C ALA A 62 -6.52 -3.07 -6.37
N TYR A 63 -5.68 -3.16 -5.33
CA TYR A 63 -5.76 -4.17 -4.29
C TYR A 63 -6.43 -3.67 -3.02
N GLU A 64 -6.91 -2.41 -3.02
CA GLU A 64 -7.68 -1.87 -1.90
C GLU A 64 -8.93 -2.73 -1.65
N GLU A 65 -9.06 -3.26 -0.44
CA GLU A 65 -10.16 -4.13 -0.08
C GLU A 65 -11.49 -3.37 -0.04
N GLY A 66 -12.51 -3.89 -0.76
CA GLY A 66 -13.88 -3.36 -0.73
C GLY A 66 -14.21 -2.41 -1.88
N ILE A 67 -13.27 -2.15 -2.79
CA ILE A 67 -13.56 -1.47 -4.06
C ILE A 67 -14.35 -2.40 -5.00
N ASP A 68 -15.18 -1.82 -5.86
CA ASP A 68 -15.90 -2.57 -6.87
C ASP A 68 -15.00 -2.94 -8.07
N ASP A 69 -15.46 -3.89 -8.88
CA ASP A 69 -14.71 -4.39 -10.03
C ASP A 69 -14.40 -3.30 -11.06
N THR A 70 -15.28 -2.31 -11.23
CA THR A 70 -15.04 -1.20 -12.17
C THR A 70 -13.87 -0.36 -11.69
N THR A 71 -13.91 0.10 -10.44
CA THR A 71 -12.81 0.86 -9.82
C THR A 71 -11.49 0.08 -9.87
N LYS A 72 -11.55 -1.23 -9.60
CA LYS A 72 -10.38 -2.10 -9.68
C LYS A 72 -9.78 -2.16 -11.09
N ILE A 73 -10.63 -2.35 -12.11
CA ILE A 73 -10.20 -2.39 -13.51
C ILE A 73 -9.60 -1.05 -13.92
N GLU A 74 -10.21 0.08 -13.57
CA GLU A 74 -9.70 1.41 -13.89
C GLU A 74 -8.29 1.62 -13.33
N ARG A 75 -8.08 1.31 -12.05
CA ARG A 75 -6.75 1.41 -11.41
C ARG A 75 -5.72 0.49 -12.07
N LEU A 76 -6.09 -0.74 -12.42
CA LEU A 76 -5.19 -1.67 -13.12
C LEU A 76 -4.84 -1.19 -14.54
N VAL A 77 -5.77 -0.55 -15.24
CA VAL A 77 -5.52 0.00 -16.58
C VAL A 77 -4.54 1.17 -16.49
N GLU A 78 -4.72 2.06 -15.52
CA GLU A 78 -3.79 3.15 -15.25
C GLU A 78 -2.39 2.63 -14.87
N GLU A 79 -2.31 1.68 -13.96
CA GLU A 79 -1.06 1.05 -13.55
C GLU A 79 -0.33 0.40 -14.74
N ASN A 80 -1.04 -0.37 -15.57
CA ASN A 80 -0.47 -0.97 -16.78
C ASN A 80 0.07 0.08 -17.76
N PHE A 81 -0.62 1.21 -17.89
CA PHE A 81 -0.17 2.30 -18.76
C PHE A 81 1.13 2.94 -18.24
N LEU A 82 1.21 3.19 -16.93
CA LEU A 82 2.42 3.74 -16.30
C LEU A 82 3.60 2.77 -16.38
N LEU A 83 3.37 1.48 -16.13
CA LEU A 83 4.41 0.45 -16.23
C LEU A 83 4.98 0.34 -17.66
N LYS A 84 4.11 0.39 -18.68
CA LYS A 84 4.57 0.39 -20.08
C LYS A 84 5.46 1.60 -20.38
N LYS A 85 5.10 2.78 -19.88
CA LYS A 85 5.93 3.98 -20.03
C LYS A 85 7.28 3.85 -19.33
N GLU A 86 7.31 3.29 -18.12
CA GLU A 86 8.57 3.10 -17.41
C GLU A 86 9.46 2.08 -18.14
N ILE A 87 8.88 1.00 -18.68
CA ILE A 87 9.63 0.05 -19.53
C ILE A 87 10.24 0.76 -20.75
N GLU A 88 9.48 1.59 -21.45
CA GLU A 88 10.01 2.35 -22.60
C GLU A 88 11.13 3.30 -22.20
N LYS A 89 11.02 3.95 -21.05
CA LYS A 89 12.06 4.84 -20.52
C LYS A 89 13.32 4.06 -20.15
N LEU A 90 13.18 2.96 -19.40
CA LEU A 90 14.30 2.12 -18.97
C LEU A 90 15.02 1.50 -20.17
N LYS A 91 14.30 1.08 -21.21
CA LYS A 91 14.90 0.61 -22.47
C LYS A 91 15.76 1.68 -23.13
N LYS A 92 15.27 2.92 -23.21
CA LYS A 92 16.07 4.03 -23.76
C LYS A 92 17.31 4.33 -22.92
N GLU A 93 17.18 4.29 -21.60
CA GLU A 93 18.33 4.47 -20.69
C GLU A 93 19.35 3.34 -20.86
N GLN A 94 18.89 2.10 -21.02
CA GLN A 94 19.73 0.95 -21.32
C GLN A 94 20.47 1.14 -22.66
N ASP A 95 19.77 1.48 -23.74
CA ASP A 95 20.36 1.69 -25.07
C ASP A 95 21.49 2.73 -25.02
N LEU A 96 21.26 3.85 -24.32
CA LEU A 96 22.25 4.92 -24.17
C LEU A 96 23.48 4.48 -23.36
N LEU A 97 23.28 3.68 -22.31
CA LEU A 97 24.37 3.15 -21.50
C LEU A 97 25.19 2.11 -22.27
N GLU A 98 24.53 1.25 -23.03
CA GLU A 98 25.18 0.26 -23.89
C GLU A 98 26.02 0.93 -24.98
N GLU A 99 25.49 1.97 -25.62
CA GLU A 99 26.24 2.80 -26.56
C GLU A 99 27.46 3.45 -25.89
N ALA A 100 27.29 4.05 -24.71
CA ALA A 100 28.37 4.69 -23.96
C ALA A 100 29.48 3.71 -23.53
N LEU A 101 29.12 2.44 -23.27
CA LEU A 101 30.06 1.38 -22.91
C LEU A 101 30.70 0.68 -24.12
N GLY A 102 30.31 1.05 -25.36
CA GLY A 102 30.77 0.36 -26.57
C GLY A 102 30.31 -1.09 -26.63
N MET A 103 29.19 -1.41 -25.96
CA MET A 103 28.52 -2.70 -25.96
C MET A 103 27.14 -2.59 -26.63
N PRO A 104 27.04 -2.09 -27.88
CA PRO A 104 25.75 -2.03 -28.55
C PRO A 104 25.17 -3.45 -28.62
N ASP A 105 23.93 -3.59 -28.17
CA ASP A 105 23.28 -4.88 -27.91
C ASP A 105 23.50 -5.86 -29.07
N LYS A 106 24.12 -7.00 -28.75
CA LYS A 106 24.27 -8.10 -29.70
C LYS A 106 22.93 -8.79 -29.81
N LEU A 107 22.14 -8.35 -30.80
CA LEU A 107 21.13 -9.14 -31.55
C LEU A 107 20.65 -10.41 -30.83
N PHE A 108 19.53 -10.33 -30.12
CA PHE A 108 18.54 -11.41 -29.99
C PHE A 108 17.12 -10.85 -29.89
#